data_AF-A0A936R4T5-F1
#
_entry.id   AF-A0A936R4T5-F1
#
_cell.length_a   1.000
_cell.length_b   1.000
_cell.length_c   1.000
_cell.angle_alpha   90.00
_cell.angle_beta   90.00
_cell.angle_gamma   90.00
#
_symmetry.space_group_name_H-M   'P 1'
#
loop_
_entity.id
_entity.type
_entity.pdbx_description
1 polymer ?
#
loop_
_entity_poly.entity_id
_entity_poly.type
_entity_poly.pdbx_seq_one_letter_code
_entity_poly.pdbx_strand_id
1 'polypeptide(L)'
;MTISIPTELPTARPDFLAVPPAPTAFSGAILPWYSDKKHSNPALRDRVPAPDGSRIGINIQCPRDTVDDYVGLICREAELARALLPNACAITTLWLRGSPSRQFSPEAVTELIFRLNSQFPLTVPGAVRGVELSATALSAERLALLAGLGFNRIGLRVDATLGSDERSLGRIDAMQRQLADFASLAVSYEVIFGSQSHPRYLARLLAALRSFPAVSIELKDAREGMPQALEDRRETGHLLTSTLTAMTAAGWHTYGNHLYAPPESPLARAGAAGPLRLTPWGPQPIEQRLWLGLGIGAFGYRHPAYYRNTASAADYRAALRDRQLPDKVIYRVPAERAQALDVTQSLLCHHEVARDAAPGFCEELRHDGLLETTAHTYRLTPTGVAQLSAILDRLHRQAVSGDDHGTTQNHVRRDR
;
A
#
# COMPACT_ATOMS: atom_id res chain seq x y z
N MET A 1 44.12 24.31 -32.54
CA MET A 1 43.07 23.29 -32.45
C MET A 1 42.01 23.81 -31.50
N THR A 2 40.93 24.33 -32.07
CA THR A 2 39.80 24.93 -31.36
C THR A 2 38.91 23.78 -30.87
N ILE A 3 38.75 23.63 -29.56
CA ILE A 3 37.91 22.60 -28.96
C ILE A 3 36.46 23.10 -29.05
N SER A 4 35.69 22.50 -29.95
CA SER A 4 34.25 22.71 -30.04
C SER A 4 33.56 22.10 -28.82
N ILE A 5 32.83 22.93 -28.08
CA ILE A 5 31.91 22.49 -27.03
C ILE A 5 30.62 22.02 -27.74
N PRO A 6 30.14 20.79 -27.52
CA PRO A 6 28.86 20.36 -28.09
C PRO A 6 27.75 21.22 -27.52
N THR A 7 27.04 21.92 -28.39
CA THR A 7 25.87 22.73 -28.06
C THR A 7 24.62 21.92 -28.42
N GLU A 8 24.37 20.84 -27.70
CA GLU A 8 23.06 20.19 -27.70
C GLU A 8 22.67 19.95 -26.24
N LEU A 9 21.82 20.85 -25.72
CA LEU A 9 21.02 20.51 -24.54
C LEU A 9 20.16 19.28 -24.90
N PRO A 10 19.98 18.33 -23.98
CA PRO A 10 19.01 17.27 -24.18
C PRO A 10 17.64 17.90 -24.48
N THR A 11 16.96 17.29 -25.45
CA THR A 11 15.56 17.45 -25.82
C THR A 11 14.68 17.90 -24.65
N ALA A 12 13.81 18.88 -24.91
CA ALA A 12 12.86 19.42 -23.94
C ALA A 12 12.19 18.27 -23.16
N ARG A 13 12.16 18.38 -21.82
CA ARG A 13 11.47 17.40 -20.96
C ARG A 13 10.07 17.14 -21.53
N PRO A 14 9.67 15.87 -21.72
CA PRO A 14 8.35 15.58 -22.27
C PRO A 14 7.25 16.15 -21.37
N ASP A 15 6.20 16.70 -21.98
CA ASP A 15 5.16 17.50 -21.29
C ASP A 15 4.50 16.77 -20.11
N PHE A 16 4.38 15.44 -20.17
CA PHE A 16 3.78 14.67 -19.08
C PHE A 16 4.63 14.67 -17.79
N LEU A 17 5.92 14.99 -17.87
CA LEU A 17 6.81 15.17 -16.71
C LEU A 17 6.70 16.56 -16.07
N ALA A 18 5.85 17.45 -16.61
CA ALA A 18 5.50 18.71 -15.95
C ALA A 18 4.65 18.48 -14.68
N VAL A 19 4.06 17.28 -14.53
CA VAL A 19 3.33 16.88 -13.33
C VAL A 19 4.32 16.72 -12.16
N PRO A 20 4.08 17.38 -11.01
CA PRO A 20 4.93 17.18 -9.84
C PRO A 20 4.92 15.72 -9.36
N PRO A 21 6.07 15.17 -8.92
CA PRO A 21 6.13 13.86 -8.30
C PRO A 21 5.13 13.71 -7.15
N ALA A 22 4.39 12.60 -7.14
CA ALA A 22 3.52 12.20 -6.04
C ALA A 22 3.85 10.78 -5.56
N PRO A 23 3.56 10.45 -4.28
CA PRO A 23 3.70 9.08 -3.77
C PRO A 23 2.88 8.09 -4.58
N THR A 24 3.50 6.99 -4.99
CA THR A 24 2.85 5.92 -5.76
C THR A 24 2.13 4.92 -4.87
N ALA A 25 1.30 5.41 -3.94
CA ALA A 25 0.52 4.59 -3.01
C ALA A 25 -0.53 3.75 -3.76
N PHE A 26 -1.03 2.70 -3.11
CA PHE A 26 -2.02 1.80 -3.70
C PHE A 26 -3.24 2.54 -4.27
N SER A 27 -3.73 3.57 -3.57
CA SER A 27 -4.95 4.30 -3.94
C SER A 27 -4.81 5.04 -5.28
N GLY A 28 -3.63 5.60 -5.55
CA GLY A 28 -3.34 6.37 -6.76
C GLY A 28 -2.71 5.54 -7.89
N ALA A 29 -1.89 4.54 -7.57
CA ALA A 29 -1.12 3.79 -8.57
C ALA A 29 -1.78 2.47 -9.01
N ILE A 30 -2.52 1.80 -8.11
CA ILE A 30 -3.08 0.45 -8.36
C ILE A 30 -4.59 0.48 -8.50
N LEU A 31 -5.29 1.14 -7.57
CA LEU A 31 -6.75 1.14 -7.54
C LEU A 31 -7.41 1.67 -8.84
N PRO A 32 -6.85 2.64 -9.60
CA PRO A 32 -7.43 3.10 -10.86
C PRO A 32 -7.56 2.01 -11.94
N TRP A 33 -6.70 0.98 -11.90
CA TRP A 33 -6.81 -0.16 -12.81
C TRP A 33 -8.09 -0.99 -12.59
N TYR A 34 -8.70 -0.86 -11.41
CA TYR A 34 -9.91 -1.59 -11.04
C TYR A 34 -11.18 -0.76 -11.31
N SER A 35 -11.43 -0.50 -12.58
CA SER A 35 -12.50 0.38 -13.04
C SER A 35 -13.91 -0.25 -13.06
N ASP A 36 -14.05 -1.57 -13.08
CA ASP A 36 -15.37 -2.24 -12.98
C ASP A 36 -15.80 -2.30 -11.51
N LYS A 37 -16.67 -1.36 -11.12
CA LYS A 37 -17.24 -1.24 -9.78
C LYS A 37 -18.67 -1.77 -9.78
N LYS A 38 -18.87 -2.96 -9.21
CA LYS A 38 -20.20 -3.52 -8.99
C LYS A 38 -20.52 -3.53 -7.51
N HIS A 39 -21.62 -2.88 -7.15
CA HIS A 39 -22.27 -3.08 -5.85
C HIS A 39 -22.81 -4.50 -5.87
N SER A 40 -22.27 -5.34 -5.01
CA SER A 40 -22.72 -6.72 -4.98
C SER A 40 -22.46 -7.30 -3.60
N ASN A 41 -23.51 -7.90 -3.03
CA ASN A 41 -23.44 -8.69 -1.81
C ASN A 41 -22.83 -10.13 -1.98
N PRO A 42 -22.40 -10.68 -3.14
CA PRO A 42 -21.97 -12.08 -3.26
C PRO A 42 -20.47 -12.33 -3.06
N ALA A 43 -19.60 -11.35 -2.76
CA ALA A 43 -18.15 -11.59 -2.77
C ALA A 43 -17.68 -12.72 -1.83
N LEU A 44 -18.49 -13.04 -0.81
CA LEU A 44 -18.34 -14.20 0.07
C LEU A 44 -19.69 -14.90 0.35
N ARG A 45 -20.68 -14.92 -0.56
CA ARG A 45 -21.93 -15.65 -0.27
C ARG A 45 -21.79 -17.16 -0.42
N ASP A 46 -20.94 -17.58 -1.35
CA ASP A 46 -20.69 -18.98 -1.62
C ASP A 46 -19.47 -19.47 -0.83
N ARG A 47 -19.45 -20.77 -0.52
CA ARG A 47 -18.24 -21.42 0.03
C ARG A 47 -17.06 -21.07 -0.85
N VAL A 48 -16.00 -20.54 -0.24
CA VAL A 48 -14.79 -20.16 -0.98
C VAL A 48 -14.04 -21.44 -1.33
N PRO A 49 -13.90 -21.81 -2.62
CA PRO A 49 -12.98 -22.87 -2.99
C PRO A 49 -11.58 -22.34 -2.68
N ALA A 50 -10.93 -22.94 -1.68
CA ALA A 50 -9.54 -22.68 -1.39
C ALA A 50 -8.71 -23.77 -2.07
N PRO A 51 -7.71 -23.42 -2.89
CA PRO A 51 -6.66 -24.36 -3.24
C PRO A 51 -6.07 -25.01 -1.98
N ASP A 52 -5.65 -26.27 -2.07
CA ASP A 52 -4.95 -26.92 -0.97
C ASP A 52 -3.73 -26.07 -0.54
N GLY A 53 -3.55 -25.88 0.79
CA GLY A 53 -2.46 -25.06 1.32
C GLY A 53 -2.67 -23.54 1.28
N SER A 54 -3.90 -23.07 0.99
CA SER A 54 -4.23 -21.63 0.98
C SER A 54 -3.86 -20.91 2.28
N ARG A 55 -3.03 -19.88 2.14
CA ARG A 55 -2.67 -18.92 3.19
C ARG A 55 -3.67 -17.76 3.18
N ILE A 56 -4.22 -17.41 4.34
CA ILE A 56 -5.19 -16.33 4.49
C ILE A 56 -4.61 -15.20 5.32
N GLY A 57 -4.73 -13.98 4.80
CA GLY A 57 -4.57 -12.76 5.57
C GLY A 57 -5.90 -12.24 6.07
N ILE A 58 -5.92 -11.68 7.27
CA ILE A 58 -7.08 -11.00 7.84
C ILE A 58 -6.69 -9.55 8.10
N ASN A 59 -7.51 -8.64 7.61
CA ASN A 59 -7.38 -7.22 7.85
C ASN A 59 -8.65 -6.70 8.50
N ILE A 60 -8.51 -6.14 9.69
CA ILE A 60 -9.61 -5.55 10.45
C ILE A 60 -9.47 -4.03 10.37
N GLN A 61 -10.39 -3.39 9.67
CA GLN A 61 -10.41 -1.93 9.53
C GLN A 61 -11.07 -1.30 10.76
N CYS A 62 -10.35 -0.42 11.43
CA CYS A 62 -10.87 0.40 12.52
C CYS A 62 -11.14 1.81 11.98
N PRO A 63 -12.40 2.26 11.91
CA PRO A 63 -12.74 3.61 11.45
C PRO A 63 -12.20 4.66 12.43
N ARG A 64 -12.14 5.92 11.97
CA ARG A 64 -11.69 7.05 12.81
C ARG A 64 -12.68 7.37 13.92
N ASP A 65 -13.97 7.39 13.57
CA ASP A 65 -15.06 7.66 14.49
C ASP A 65 -15.37 6.41 15.31
N THR A 66 -15.59 6.57 16.61
CA THR A 66 -15.90 5.47 17.54
C THR A 66 -17.22 4.81 17.17
N VAL A 67 -17.25 3.48 17.18
CA VAL A 67 -18.44 2.70 16.85
C VAL A 67 -18.82 1.86 18.08
N ASP A 68 -20.03 2.08 18.61
CA ASP A 68 -20.54 1.29 19.75
C ASP A 68 -20.56 -0.21 19.45
N ASP A 69 -20.17 -1.05 20.42
CA ASP A 69 -20.08 -2.51 20.28
C ASP A 69 -19.28 -2.98 19.04
N TYR A 70 -18.21 -2.24 18.67
CA TYR A 70 -17.47 -2.61 17.45
C TYR A 70 -16.80 -3.99 17.55
N VAL A 71 -16.36 -4.40 18.74
CA VAL A 71 -15.87 -5.76 18.99
C VAL A 71 -16.93 -6.80 18.67
N GLY A 72 -18.15 -6.64 19.20
CA GLY A 72 -19.25 -7.56 18.95
C GLY A 72 -19.65 -7.62 17.47
N LEU A 73 -19.58 -6.49 16.76
CA LEU A 73 -19.84 -6.46 15.32
C LEU A 73 -18.75 -7.18 14.52
N ILE A 74 -17.47 -6.93 14.79
CA ILE A 74 -16.36 -7.61 14.11
C ILE A 74 -16.42 -9.11 14.38
N CYS A 75 -16.68 -9.53 15.62
CA CYS A 75 -16.78 -10.95 15.96
C CYS A 75 -17.95 -11.63 15.23
N ARG A 76 -19.11 -10.98 15.12
CA ARG A 76 -20.24 -11.50 14.33
C ARG A 76 -19.88 -11.64 12.85
N GLU A 77 -19.22 -10.65 12.26
CA GLU A 77 -18.76 -10.75 10.87
C GLU A 77 -17.73 -11.88 10.70
N ALA A 78 -16.78 -12.00 11.63
CA ALA A 78 -15.76 -13.05 11.65
C ALA A 78 -16.39 -14.46 11.69
N GLU A 79 -17.40 -14.67 12.53
CA GLU A 79 -18.16 -15.93 12.63
C GLU A 79 -18.86 -16.27 11.29
N LEU A 80 -19.55 -15.29 10.69
CA LEU A 80 -20.20 -15.46 9.39
C LEU A 80 -19.18 -15.76 8.28
N ALA A 81 -18.07 -15.02 8.24
CA ALA A 81 -17.00 -15.22 7.26
C ALA A 81 -16.33 -16.60 7.43
N ARG A 82 -16.09 -17.05 8.68
CA ARG A 82 -15.48 -18.34 8.96
C ARG A 82 -16.32 -19.50 8.44
N ALA A 83 -17.65 -19.42 8.53
CA ALA A 83 -18.56 -20.45 8.03
C ALA A 83 -18.47 -20.69 6.51
N LEU A 84 -17.90 -19.73 5.76
CA LEU A 84 -17.76 -19.77 4.30
C LEU A 84 -16.37 -20.25 3.85
N LEU A 85 -15.42 -20.34 4.78
CA LEU A 85 -14.07 -20.80 4.51
C LEU A 85 -13.95 -22.31 4.71
N PRO A 86 -13.08 -22.99 3.97
CA PRO A 86 -12.79 -24.38 4.25
C PRO A 86 -11.97 -24.54 5.53
N ASN A 87 -12.12 -25.70 6.17
CA ASN A 87 -11.52 -25.97 7.48
C ASN A 87 -9.99 -25.96 7.45
N ALA A 88 -9.37 -26.34 6.33
CA ALA A 88 -7.92 -26.53 6.17
C ALA A 88 -7.11 -25.25 5.85
N CYS A 89 -7.72 -24.06 5.90
CA CYS A 89 -6.99 -22.82 5.62
C CYS A 89 -6.11 -22.37 6.77
N ALA A 90 -4.85 -22.04 6.45
CA ALA A 90 -3.87 -21.52 7.38
C ALA A 90 -3.96 -19.99 7.46
N ILE A 91 -4.19 -19.44 8.65
CA ILE A 91 -4.15 -17.98 8.86
C ILE A 91 -2.70 -17.58 9.12
N THR A 92 -2.16 -16.75 8.24
CA THR A 92 -0.73 -16.38 8.26
C THR A 92 -0.52 -14.93 8.68
N THR A 93 -1.58 -14.12 8.64
CA THR A 93 -1.49 -12.71 8.95
C THR A 93 -2.82 -12.21 9.50
N LEU A 94 -2.77 -11.42 10.57
CA LEU A 94 -3.90 -10.67 11.13
C LEU A 94 -3.42 -9.25 11.45
N TRP A 95 -4.08 -8.25 10.88
CA TRP A 95 -3.81 -6.84 11.17
C TRP A 95 -5.02 -6.11 11.72
N LEU A 96 -4.81 -5.29 12.75
CA LEU A 96 -5.72 -4.21 13.14
C LEU A 96 -5.22 -2.91 12.50
N ARG A 97 -5.99 -2.32 11.58
CA ARG A 97 -5.60 -1.15 10.79
C ARG A 97 -6.49 0.06 11.01
N GLY A 98 -6.04 1.25 10.63
CA GLY A 98 -6.79 2.50 10.75
C GLY A 98 -6.57 3.18 12.09
N SER A 99 -7.56 3.13 12.98
CA SER A 99 -7.48 3.71 14.33
C SER A 99 -7.83 2.76 15.49
N PRO A 100 -7.15 1.59 15.62
CA PRO A 100 -7.45 0.62 16.69
C PRO A 100 -7.41 1.21 18.11
N SER A 101 -6.45 2.09 18.41
CA SER A 101 -6.33 2.72 19.74
C SER A 101 -7.45 3.69 20.08
N ARG A 102 -8.22 4.15 19.10
CA ARG A 102 -9.45 4.93 19.33
C ARG A 102 -10.67 4.03 19.50
N GLN A 103 -10.69 2.85 18.86
CA GLN A 103 -11.82 1.93 18.90
C GLN A 103 -11.82 1.03 20.14
N PHE A 104 -10.64 0.60 20.60
CA PHE A 104 -10.53 -0.46 21.58
C PHE A 104 -9.81 0.00 22.85
N SER A 105 -10.48 -0.15 23.98
CA SER A 105 -9.82 -0.19 25.29
C SER A 105 -8.90 -1.42 25.40
N PRO A 106 -8.00 -1.48 26.40
CA PRO A 106 -7.21 -2.67 26.70
C PRO A 106 -8.02 -3.96 26.82
N GLU A 107 -9.18 -3.89 27.47
CA GLU A 107 -10.09 -5.02 27.68
C GLU A 107 -10.76 -5.42 26.37
N ALA A 108 -11.22 -4.43 25.59
CA ALA A 108 -11.87 -4.65 24.31
C ALA A 108 -10.93 -5.31 23.27
N VAL A 109 -9.66 -4.89 23.20
CA VAL A 109 -8.69 -5.54 22.30
C VAL A 109 -8.34 -6.95 22.77
N THR A 110 -8.30 -7.18 24.09
CA THR A 110 -8.09 -8.51 24.67
C THR A 110 -9.24 -9.45 24.30
N GLU A 111 -10.49 -9.01 24.50
CA GLU A 111 -11.68 -9.77 24.11
C GLU A 111 -11.68 -10.06 22.61
N LEU A 112 -11.45 -9.04 21.78
CA LEU A 112 -11.43 -9.17 20.33
C LEU A 112 -10.43 -10.25 19.89
N ILE A 113 -9.20 -10.19 20.38
CA ILE A 113 -8.16 -11.15 20.01
C ILE A 113 -8.48 -12.55 20.53
N PHE A 114 -9.00 -12.68 21.76
CA PHE A 114 -9.44 -13.96 22.30
C PHE A 114 -10.53 -14.60 21.42
N ARG A 115 -11.59 -13.85 21.08
CA ARG A 115 -12.67 -14.33 20.23
C ARG A 115 -12.21 -14.64 18.81
N LEU A 116 -11.36 -13.81 18.23
CA LEU A 116 -10.80 -14.06 16.89
C LEU A 116 -9.94 -15.32 16.86
N ASN A 117 -9.15 -15.61 17.90
CA ASN A 117 -8.35 -16.83 17.95
C ASN A 117 -9.20 -18.11 17.90
N SER A 118 -10.44 -18.07 18.41
CA SER A 118 -11.38 -19.20 18.30
C SER A 118 -11.81 -19.48 16.86
N GLN A 119 -11.94 -18.43 16.04
CA GLN A 119 -12.41 -18.53 14.65
C GLN A 119 -11.24 -18.69 13.66
N PHE A 120 -10.13 -18.04 13.97
CA PHE A 120 -8.96 -17.86 13.12
C PHE A 120 -7.67 -18.11 13.93
N PRO A 121 -7.40 -19.37 14.29
CA PRO A 121 -6.21 -19.72 15.04
C PRO A 121 -4.95 -19.35 14.23
N LEU A 122 -4.06 -18.59 14.86
CA LEU A 122 -2.85 -18.06 14.25
C LEU A 122 -1.62 -18.92 14.62
N THR A 123 -1.67 -20.21 14.26
CA THR A 123 -0.72 -21.23 14.75
C THR A 123 0.45 -21.50 13.82
N VAL A 124 0.45 -20.92 12.62
CA VAL A 124 1.52 -21.12 11.64
C VAL A 124 2.82 -20.47 12.13
N PRO A 125 3.97 -21.17 12.07
CA PRO A 125 5.26 -20.56 12.37
C PRO A 125 5.50 -19.29 11.54
N GLY A 126 5.91 -18.22 12.21
CA GLY A 126 6.16 -16.92 11.58
C GLY A 126 4.89 -16.16 11.18
N ALA A 127 3.70 -16.58 11.65
CA ALA A 127 2.48 -15.81 11.43
C ALA A 127 2.61 -14.38 12.00
N VAL A 128 2.02 -13.43 11.30
CA VAL A 128 2.09 -12.01 11.64
C VAL A 128 0.82 -11.58 12.36
N ARG A 129 0.98 -10.98 13.53
CA ARG A 129 -0.10 -10.24 14.21
C ARG A 129 0.34 -8.79 14.37
N GLY A 130 -0.31 -7.91 13.62
CA GLY A 130 0.07 -6.52 13.49
C GLY A 130 -1.01 -5.53 13.96
N VAL A 131 -0.58 -4.36 14.43
CA VAL A 131 -1.46 -3.25 14.80
C VAL A 131 -0.90 -1.93 14.29
N GLU A 132 -1.77 -1.08 13.75
CA GLU A 132 -1.44 0.32 13.47
C GLU A 132 -1.72 1.20 14.70
N LEU A 133 -0.77 2.08 15.03
CA LEU A 133 -0.88 3.03 16.14
C LEU A 133 -0.33 4.40 15.72
N SER A 134 -0.85 5.46 16.32
CA SER A 134 -0.13 6.74 16.36
C SER A 134 1.07 6.62 17.30
N ALA A 135 2.21 7.22 16.96
CA ALA A 135 3.35 7.34 17.87
C ALA A 135 2.96 7.96 19.23
N THR A 136 1.94 8.84 19.25
CA THR A 136 1.44 9.46 20.49
C THR A 136 0.59 8.52 21.36
N ALA A 137 0.12 7.39 20.82
CA ALA A 137 -0.70 6.41 21.54
C ALA A 137 0.14 5.28 22.17
N LEU A 138 1.46 5.33 21.99
CA LEU A 138 2.39 4.33 22.46
C LEU A 138 2.76 4.59 23.94
N SER A 139 2.71 3.53 24.74
CA SER A 139 3.15 3.51 26.13
C SER A 139 3.69 2.12 26.47
N ALA A 140 4.47 1.99 27.54
CA ALA A 140 5.03 0.71 27.97
C ALA A 140 3.93 -0.32 28.29
N GLU A 141 2.84 0.11 28.93
CA GLU A 141 1.72 -0.75 29.29
C GLU A 141 1.01 -1.28 28.04
N ARG A 142 0.84 -0.43 27.02
CA ARG A 142 0.24 -0.85 25.75
C ARG A 142 1.15 -1.82 25.00
N LEU A 143 2.46 -1.58 24.97
CA LEU A 143 3.42 -2.50 24.35
C LEU A 143 3.42 -3.86 25.06
N ALA A 144 3.40 -3.86 26.39
CA ALA A 144 3.30 -5.09 27.20
C ALA A 144 2.00 -5.85 26.92
N LEU A 145 0.87 -5.15 26.85
CA LEU A 145 -0.42 -5.74 26.49
C LEU A 145 -0.36 -6.38 25.09
N LEU A 146 0.11 -5.63 24.08
CA LEU A 146 0.19 -6.12 22.71
C LEU A 146 1.11 -7.34 22.60
N ALA A 147 2.29 -7.31 23.24
CA ALA A 147 3.19 -8.45 23.31
C ALA A 147 2.52 -9.66 23.99
N GLY A 148 1.81 -9.45 25.11
CA GLY A 148 1.06 -10.50 25.81
C GLY A 148 -0.10 -11.08 24.99
N LEU A 149 -0.72 -10.27 24.13
CA LEU A 149 -1.70 -10.69 23.14
C LEU A 149 -1.07 -11.28 21.87
N GLY A 150 0.24 -11.50 21.84
CA GLY A 150 0.95 -12.15 20.73
C GLY A 150 1.12 -11.28 19.48
N PHE A 151 0.98 -9.95 19.58
CA PHE A 151 1.39 -9.06 18.50
C PHE A 151 2.91 -9.14 18.32
N ASN A 152 3.35 -9.12 17.06
CA ASN A 152 4.76 -9.15 16.68
C ASN A 152 5.12 -8.13 15.59
N ARG A 153 4.15 -7.31 15.16
CA ARG A 153 4.33 -6.19 14.23
C ARG A 153 3.58 -4.95 14.71
N ILE A 154 4.19 -3.78 14.56
CA ILE A 154 3.54 -2.50 14.80
C ILE A 154 3.81 -1.56 13.63
N GLY A 155 2.74 -0.95 13.09
CA GLY A 155 2.83 0.19 12.19
C GLY A 155 2.67 1.48 12.98
N LEU A 156 3.70 2.33 13.02
CA LEU A 156 3.69 3.58 13.77
C LEU A 156 3.55 4.78 12.84
N ARG A 157 2.47 5.53 13.04
CA ARG A 157 2.25 6.78 12.34
C ARG A 157 2.96 7.93 13.04
N VAL A 158 3.81 8.62 12.30
CA VAL A 158 4.56 9.81 12.74
C VAL A 158 4.20 10.96 11.82
N ASP A 159 3.92 12.13 12.38
CA ASP A 159 3.50 13.28 11.60
C ASP A 159 4.62 14.32 11.46
N ALA A 160 5.15 14.46 10.25
CA ALA A 160 6.21 15.41 9.92
C ALA A 160 5.68 16.82 9.60
N THR A 161 4.36 16.99 9.44
CA THR A 161 3.74 18.31 9.17
C THR A 161 3.67 19.19 10.42
N LEU A 162 3.78 18.57 11.61
CA LEU A 162 3.73 19.28 12.90
C LEU A 162 5.08 19.88 13.33
N GLY A 163 6.16 19.64 12.58
CA GLY A 163 7.52 20.01 12.96
C GLY A 163 8.04 21.24 12.24
N SER A 164 8.73 22.11 13.00
CA SER A 164 9.60 23.18 12.48
C SER A 164 11.07 22.74 12.52
N ASP A 165 11.98 23.53 11.94
CA ASP A 165 13.42 23.24 11.93
C ASP A 165 13.99 22.91 13.32
N GLU A 166 13.63 23.70 14.32
CA GLU A 166 14.11 23.61 15.69
C GLU A 166 13.33 22.61 16.55
N ARG A 167 12.25 22.02 16.01
CA ARG A 167 11.40 21.10 16.77
C ARG A 167 12.23 19.89 17.23
N SER A 168 12.19 19.64 18.54
CA SER A 168 12.87 18.51 19.15
C SER A 168 12.30 17.17 18.67
N LEU A 169 13.19 16.19 18.48
CA LEU A 169 12.87 14.79 18.22
C LEU A 169 12.76 13.95 19.50
N GLY A 170 12.83 14.56 20.69
CA GLY A 170 12.86 13.82 21.97
C GLY A 170 11.65 12.89 22.21
N ARG A 171 10.49 13.16 21.57
CA ARG A 171 9.35 12.23 21.58
C ARG A 171 9.62 10.95 20.78
N ILE A 172 10.31 11.07 19.64
CA ILE A 172 10.73 9.93 18.82
C ILE A 172 11.78 9.12 19.58
N ASP A 173 12.75 9.80 20.20
CA ASP A 173 13.79 9.14 21.01
C ASP A 173 13.19 8.41 22.22
N ALA A 174 12.17 9.00 22.87
CA ALA A 174 11.44 8.35 23.97
C ALA A 174 10.65 7.12 23.49
N MET A 175 9.95 7.23 22.35
CA MET A 175 9.22 6.13 21.73
C MET A 175 10.17 4.97 21.37
N GLN A 176 11.32 5.25 20.76
CA GLN A 176 12.31 4.24 20.40
C GLN A 176 12.92 3.56 21.62
N ARG A 177 13.17 4.30 22.71
CA ARG A 177 13.59 3.70 23.98
C ARG A 177 12.55 2.73 24.54
N GLN A 178 11.27 3.10 24.50
CA GLN A 178 10.19 2.19 24.92
C GLN A 178 10.11 0.95 24.02
N LEU A 179 10.29 1.10 22.71
CA LEU A 179 10.30 -0.03 21.78
C LEU A 179 11.49 -0.97 21.98
N ALA A 180 12.64 -0.46 22.42
CA ALA A 180 13.84 -1.25 22.68
C ALA A 180 13.60 -2.34 23.73
N ASP A 181 12.74 -2.06 24.71
CA ASP A 181 12.34 -3.03 25.76
C ASP A 181 11.46 -4.17 25.20
N PHE A 182 10.99 -4.07 23.96
CA PHE A 182 10.12 -5.05 23.29
C PHE A 182 10.68 -5.47 21.93
N ALA A 183 11.94 -5.93 21.91
CA ALA A 183 12.67 -6.30 20.68
C ALA A 183 11.99 -7.35 19.78
N SER A 184 11.01 -8.12 20.29
CA SER A 184 10.20 -9.05 19.49
C SER A 184 9.18 -8.36 18.58
N LEU A 185 8.86 -7.09 18.84
CA LEU A 185 7.95 -6.26 18.05
C LEU A 185 8.73 -5.58 16.92
N ALA A 186 8.58 -6.06 15.69
CA ALA A 186 9.17 -5.35 14.55
C ALA A 186 8.29 -4.18 14.12
N VAL A 187 8.93 -3.06 13.79
CA VAL A 187 8.27 -1.77 13.59
C VAL A 187 8.34 -1.33 12.13
N SER A 188 7.22 -0.89 11.57
CA SER A 188 7.16 -0.12 10.33
C SER A 188 6.72 1.30 10.66
N TYR A 189 7.26 2.31 9.98
CA TYR A 189 6.87 3.69 10.17
C TYR A 189 6.04 4.20 8.98
N GLU A 190 4.91 4.85 9.26
CA GLU A 190 4.15 5.66 8.31
C GLU A 190 4.40 7.13 8.63
N VAL A 191 5.21 7.80 7.81
CA VAL A 191 5.54 9.21 7.99
C VAL A 191 4.58 10.05 7.15
N ILE A 192 3.71 10.79 7.83
CA ILE A 192 2.81 11.75 7.20
C ILE A 192 3.62 12.99 6.83
N PHE A 193 3.60 13.37 5.56
CA PHE A 193 4.32 14.54 5.05
C PHE A 193 3.47 15.29 4.01
N GLY A 194 3.90 16.48 3.61
CA GLY A 194 3.26 17.26 2.54
C GLY A 194 3.86 18.65 2.45
N SER A 195 3.23 19.57 1.73
CA SER A 195 3.73 20.94 1.55
C SER A 195 3.92 21.72 2.87
N GLN A 196 3.29 21.28 3.96
CA GLN A 196 3.45 21.85 5.29
C GLN A 196 4.65 21.30 6.08
N SER A 197 5.31 20.25 5.59
CA SER A 197 6.46 19.66 6.27
C SER A 197 7.71 20.50 6.08
N HIS A 198 8.38 20.84 7.19
CA HIS A 198 9.66 21.53 7.10
C HIS A 198 10.78 20.58 6.59
N PRO A 199 11.50 20.91 5.50
CA PRO A 199 12.47 19.99 4.87
C PRO A 199 13.55 19.47 5.83
N ARG A 200 14.12 20.37 6.65
CA ARG A 200 15.15 20.00 7.65
C ARG A 200 14.59 19.11 8.77
N TYR A 201 13.34 19.31 9.16
CA TYR A 201 12.70 18.49 10.18
C TYR A 201 12.45 17.09 9.64
N LEU A 202 11.89 16.96 8.43
CA LEU A 202 11.66 15.68 7.77
C LEU A 202 12.98 14.89 7.61
N ALA A 203 14.06 15.55 7.17
CA ALA A 203 15.37 14.90 7.04
C ALA A 203 15.92 14.38 8.38
N ARG A 204 15.85 15.19 9.44
CA ARG A 204 16.26 14.79 10.80
C ARG A 204 15.40 13.65 11.35
N LEU A 205 14.08 13.72 11.14
CA LEU A 205 13.14 12.68 11.55
C LEU A 205 13.48 11.35 10.87
N LEU A 206 13.64 11.35 9.53
CA LEU A 206 14.00 10.15 8.79
C LEU A 206 15.36 9.57 9.23
N ALA A 207 16.34 10.43 9.53
CA ALA A 207 17.62 9.97 10.08
C ALA A 207 17.43 9.26 11.44
N ALA A 208 16.62 9.83 12.35
CA ALA A 208 16.33 9.22 13.64
C ALA A 208 15.51 7.91 13.51
N LEU A 209 14.56 7.83 12.57
CA LEU A 209 13.81 6.60 12.34
C LEU A 209 14.70 5.49 11.77
N ARG A 210 15.67 5.82 10.91
CA ARG A 210 16.65 4.87 10.36
C ARG A 210 17.67 4.37 11.38
N SER A 211 17.95 5.12 12.45
CA SER A 211 18.88 4.70 13.50
C SER A 211 18.30 3.64 14.45
N PHE A 212 17.04 3.24 14.26
CA PHE A 212 16.39 2.18 15.03
C PHE A 212 15.93 1.05 14.08
N PRO A 213 16.00 -0.23 14.49
CA PRO A 213 15.56 -1.34 13.66
C PRO A 213 14.13 -1.18 13.15
N ALA A 214 13.96 -1.13 11.83
CA ALA A 214 12.66 -0.97 11.18
C ALA A 214 12.49 -1.94 10.02
N VAL A 215 11.27 -2.43 9.82
CA VAL A 215 10.89 -3.24 8.66
C VAL A 215 10.74 -2.37 7.42
N SER A 216 10.18 -1.18 7.57
CA SER A 216 9.99 -0.21 6.50
C SER A 216 9.73 1.20 7.04
N ILE A 217 9.94 2.20 6.18
CA ILE A 217 9.50 3.58 6.33
C ILE A 217 8.69 3.93 5.08
N GLU A 218 7.43 4.33 5.24
CA GLU A 218 6.53 4.74 4.16
C GLU A 218 6.18 6.21 4.30
N LEU A 219 6.34 6.99 3.23
CA LEU A 219 5.85 8.35 3.14
C LEU A 219 4.40 8.36 2.66
N LYS A 220 3.52 9.01 3.41
CA LYS A 220 2.12 9.24 3.03
C LYS A 220 1.80 10.72 2.95
N ASP A 221 1.27 11.15 1.81
CA ASP A 221 0.83 12.52 1.63
C ASP A 221 -0.35 12.81 2.58
N ALA A 222 -0.22 13.84 3.42
CA ALA A 222 -1.24 14.31 4.35
C ALA A 222 -2.56 14.68 3.65
N ARG A 223 -2.48 15.00 2.35
CA ARG A 223 -3.58 15.46 1.50
C ARG A 223 -3.87 14.45 0.38
N GLU A 224 -3.45 13.20 0.53
CA GLU A 224 -3.72 12.12 -0.43
C GLU A 224 -5.22 12.06 -0.79
N GLY A 225 -5.54 12.06 -2.09
CA GLY A 225 -6.91 12.02 -2.59
C GLY A 225 -7.73 13.30 -2.40
N MET A 226 -7.14 14.37 -1.87
CA MET A 226 -7.78 15.68 -1.75
C MET A 226 -7.30 16.64 -2.85
N PRO A 227 -8.13 17.60 -3.29
CA PRO A 227 -7.67 18.70 -4.13
C PRO A 227 -6.57 19.52 -3.45
N GLN A 228 -5.54 19.85 -4.22
CA GLN A 228 -4.36 20.62 -3.78
C GLN A 228 -3.97 21.64 -4.85
N ALA A 229 -3.45 22.80 -4.42
CA ALA A 229 -2.91 23.80 -5.34
C ALA A 229 -1.66 23.24 -6.05
N LEU A 230 -1.34 23.77 -7.24
CA LEU A 230 -0.16 23.32 -7.99
C LEU A 230 1.15 23.56 -7.19
N GLU A 231 1.23 24.67 -6.46
CA GLU A 231 2.39 25.00 -5.63
C GLU A 231 2.59 23.99 -4.49
N ASP A 232 1.52 23.61 -3.80
CA ASP A 232 1.57 22.58 -2.75
C ASP A 232 2.04 21.22 -3.30
N ARG A 233 1.55 20.86 -4.50
CA ARG A 233 1.98 19.62 -5.17
C ARG A 233 3.46 19.66 -5.56
N ARG A 234 3.96 20.82 -6.02
CA ARG A 234 5.39 21.01 -6.33
C ARG A 234 6.26 20.84 -5.10
N GLU A 235 5.89 21.49 -3.99
CA GLU A 235 6.66 21.38 -2.74
C GLU A 235 6.65 19.94 -2.21
N THR A 236 5.48 19.30 -2.21
CA THR A 236 5.37 17.87 -1.84
C THR A 236 6.25 16.98 -2.73
N GLY A 237 6.28 17.24 -4.03
CA GLY A 237 7.14 16.51 -4.98
C GLY A 237 8.63 16.76 -4.76
N HIS A 238 9.03 17.98 -4.37
CA HIS A 238 10.42 18.29 -4.00
C HIS A 238 10.86 17.54 -2.74
N LEU A 239 10.00 17.50 -1.71
CA LEU A 239 10.24 16.76 -0.47
C LEU A 239 10.35 15.25 -0.72
N LEU A 240 9.46 14.70 -1.56
CA LEU A 240 9.49 13.30 -1.97
C LEU A 240 10.79 12.95 -2.69
N THR A 241 11.18 13.76 -3.69
CA THR A 241 12.41 13.53 -4.47
C THR A 241 13.67 13.64 -3.60
N SER A 242 13.71 14.62 -2.69
CA SER A 242 14.81 14.78 -1.73
C SER A 242 14.90 13.59 -0.77
N THR A 243 13.76 13.10 -0.28
CA THR A 243 13.70 11.92 0.59
C THR A 243 14.15 10.66 -0.15
N LEU A 244 13.66 10.44 -1.36
CA LEU A 244 14.06 9.32 -2.21
C LEU A 244 15.59 9.28 -2.39
N THR A 245 16.20 10.43 -2.68
CA THR A 245 17.65 10.57 -2.84
C THR A 245 18.38 10.20 -1.54
N ALA A 246 17.93 10.73 -0.40
CA ALA A 246 18.54 10.46 0.90
C ALA A 246 18.40 9.00 1.35
N MET A 247 17.24 8.38 1.14
CA MET A 247 16.99 6.97 1.48
C MET A 247 17.80 6.02 0.60
N THR A 248 17.89 6.31 -0.71
CA THR A 248 18.70 5.54 -1.66
C THR A 248 20.19 5.64 -1.31
N ALA A 249 20.69 6.84 -1.03
CA ALA A 249 22.08 7.05 -0.61
C ALA A 249 22.42 6.34 0.72
N ALA A 250 21.41 6.12 1.57
CA ALA A 250 21.55 5.34 2.79
C ALA A 250 21.49 3.81 2.58
N GLY A 251 21.37 3.33 1.34
CA GLY A 251 21.32 1.91 1.00
C GLY A 251 19.96 1.26 1.25
N TRP A 252 18.90 2.03 1.46
CA TRP A 252 17.55 1.48 1.62
C TRP A 252 16.96 1.12 0.26
N HIS A 253 16.38 -0.07 0.16
CA HIS A 253 15.64 -0.49 -1.02
C HIS A 253 14.32 0.27 -1.10
N THR A 254 13.96 0.73 -2.30
CA THR A 254 12.77 1.55 -2.54
C THR A 254 11.72 0.75 -3.31
N TYR A 255 10.48 0.80 -2.85
CA TYR A 255 9.29 0.31 -3.52
C TYR A 255 8.41 1.49 -3.91
N GLY A 256 7.98 1.52 -5.18
CA GLY A 256 7.38 2.69 -5.79
C GLY A 256 8.36 3.85 -5.72
N ASN A 257 7.94 4.98 -5.18
CA ASN A 257 8.83 6.10 -4.86
C ASN A 257 8.71 6.60 -3.41
N HIS A 258 7.99 5.86 -2.56
CA HIS A 258 7.54 6.35 -1.25
C HIS A 258 7.71 5.34 -0.10
N LEU A 259 7.99 4.06 -0.38
CA LEU A 259 8.21 3.04 0.66
C LEU A 259 9.64 2.55 0.60
N TYR A 260 10.31 2.56 1.74
CA TYR A 260 11.71 2.19 1.88
C TYR A 260 11.85 1.03 2.86
N ALA A 261 12.71 0.06 2.57
CA ALA A 261 13.05 -1.02 3.49
C ALA A 261 14.57 -1.21 3.55
N PRO A 262 15.15 -1.50 4.72
CA PRO A 262 16.56 -1.83 4.78
C PRO A 262 16.82 -3.18 4.09
N PRO A 263 18.03 -3.43 3.55
CA PRO A 263 18.36 -4.66 2.81
C PRO A 263 18.07 -5.96 3.57
N GLU A 264 18.23 -5.94 4.89
CA GLU A 264 17.98 -7.05 5.81
C GLU A 264 16.51 -7.17 6.26
N SER A 265 15.61 -6.32 5.76
CA SER A 265 14.18 -6.39 6.07
C SER A 265 13.56 -7.69 5.54
N PRO A 266 12.58 -8.28 6.25
CA PRO A 266 11.75 -9.34 5.69
C PRO A 266 11.14 -9.00 4.32
N LEU A 267 10.84 -7.71 4.08
CA LEU A 267 10.28 -7.25 2.80
C LEU A 267 11.29 -7.36 1.66
N ALA A 268 12.52 -6.89 1.88
CA ALA A 268 13.62 -7.00 0.90
C ALA A 268 13.94 -8.47 0.58
N ARG A 269 13.98 -9.34 1.61
CA ARG A 269 14.15 -10.79 1.40
C ARG A 269 13.01 -11.41 0.59
N ALA A 270 11.76 -10.99 0.84
CA ALA A 270 10.62 -11.50 0.09
C ALA A 270 10.68 -11.11 -1.40
N GLY A 271 11.12 -9.89 -1.71
CA GLY A 271 11.33 -9.45 -3.10
C GLY A 271 12.46 -10.20 -3.81
N ALA A 272 13.52 -10.56 -3.08
CA ALA A 272 14.59 -11.40 -3.63
C ALA A 272 14.16 -12.86 -3.86
N ALA A 273 13.21 -13.37 -3.05
CA ALA A 273 12.71 -14.74 -3.17
C ALA A 273 11.69 -14.93 -4.30
N GLY A 274 11.05 -13.85 -4.77
CA GLY A 274 10.07 -13.94 -5.84
C GLY A 274 9.30 -12.64 -6.07
N PRO A 275 8.40 -12.63 -7.06
CA PRO A 275 7.67 -11.43 -7.44
C PRO A 275 6.74 -10.96 -6.32
N LEU A 276 6.79 -9.66 -6.05
CA LEU A 276 5.86 -8.95 -5.18
C LEU A 276 4.77 -8.25 -5.98
N ARG A 277 3.67 -7.94 -5.31
CA ARG A 277 2.65 -6.99 -5.77
C ARG A 277 2.39 -5.94 -4.70
N LEU A 278 2.28 -4.68 -5.11
CA LEU A 278 1.80 -3.60 -4.27
C LEU A 278 0.30 -3.78 -4.02
N THR A 279 -0.07 -3.85 -2.73
CA THR A 279 -1.44 -4.03 -2.24
C THR A 279 -1.83 -2.88 -1.31
N PRO A 280 -3.09 -2.78 -0.83
CA PRO A 280 -3.46 -1.81 0.20
C PRO A 280 -2.67 -1.94 1.51
N TRP A 281 -1.98 -3.07 1.71
CA TRP A 281 -1.23 -3.40 2.92
C TRP A 281 0.28 -3.34 2.72
N GLY A 282 0.74 -2.70 1.64
CA GLY A 282 2.13 -2.66 1.18
C GLY A 282 2.47 -3.77 0.18
N PRO A 283 3.74 -3.92 -0.21
CA PRO A 283 4.16 -4.99 -1.11
C PRO A 283 4.03 -6.36 -0.43
N GLN A 284 3.42 -7.31 -1.13
CA GLN A 284 3.13 -8.67 -0.64
C GLN A 284 3.55 -9.72 -1.68
N PRO A 285 3.96 -10.93 -1.26
CA PRO A 285 4.13 -12.05 -2.18
C PRO A 285 2.81 -12.42 -2.88
N ILE A 286 2.91 -12.91 -4.12
CA ILE A 286 1.74 -13.27 -4.94
C ILE A 286 0.96 -14.48 -4.41
N GLU A 287 1.59 -15.34 -3.60
CA GLU A 287 1.02 -16.60 -3.11
C GLU A 287 -0.22 -16.41 -2.22
N GLN A 288 -0.32 -15.28 -1.51
CA GLN A 288 -1.45 -15.02 -0.63
C GLN A 288 -2.65 -14.47 -1.41
N ARG A 289 -3.39 -15.39 -2.04
CA ARG A 289 -4.51 -15.08 -2.94
C ARG A 289 -5.84 -14.73 -2.25
N LEU A 290 -5.90 -14.86 -0.92
CA LEU A 290 -7.08 -14.53 -0.12
C LEU A 290 -6.72 -13.64 1.08
N TRP A 291 -7.35 -12.47 1.11
CA TRP A 291 -7.37 -11.56 2.24
C TRP A 291 -8.82 -11.26 2.64
N LEU A 292 -9.13 -11.50 3.90
CA LEU A 292 -10.43 -11.19 4.50
C LEU A 292 -10.39 -9.77 5.05
N GLY A 293 -11.23 -8.91 4.49
CA GLY A 293 -11.50 -7.58 5.06
C GLY A 293 -12.68 -7.69 6.02
N LEU A 294 -12.45 -7.35 7.28
CA LEU A 294 -13.48 -7.27 8.32
C LEU A 294 -13.59 -5.85 8.85
N GLY A 295 -14.80 -5.42 9.18
CA GLY A 295 -15.08 -4.07 9.66
C GLY A 295 -15.57 -3.10 8.58
N ILE A 296 -15.94 -1.92 9.04
CA ILE A 296 -16.48 -0.83 8.22
C ILE A 296 -15.41 -0.33 7.25
N GLY A 297 -15.72 -0.31 5.96
CA GLY A 297 -14.83 0.16 4.92
C GLY A 297 -13.59 -0.71 4.68
N ALA A 298 -13.55 -1.92 5.26
CA ALA A 298 -12.40 -2.81 5.16
C ALA A 298 -12.19 -3.31 3.73
N PHE A 299 -10.95 -3.22 3.25
CA PHE A 299 -10.53 -3.92 2.04
C PHE A 299 -10.28 -5.39 2.35
N GLY A 300 -10.66 -6.23 1.38
CA GLY A 300 -10.20 -7.60 1.25
C GLY A 300 -9.85 -7.90 -0.21
N TYR A 301 -9.29 -9.08 -0.43
CA TYR A 301 -8.85 -9.53 -1.74
C TYR A 301 -9.21 -10.99 -1.93
N ARG A 302 -9.89 -11.30 -3.03
CA ARG A 302 -10.07 -12.66 -3.50
C ARG A 302 -9.67 -12.65 -4.95
N HIS A 303 -8.52 -13.24 -5.26
CA HIS A 303 -7.98 -13.21 -6.62
C HIS A 303 -9.07 -13.52 -7.68
N PRO A 304 -9.20 -12.71 -8.74
CA PRO A 304 -8.37 -11.55 -9.12
C PRO A 304 -8.92 -10.18 -8.65
N ALA A 305 -9.85 -10.14 -7.70
CA ALA A 305 -10.60 -8.93 -7.35
C ALA A 305 -10.32 -8.43 -5.92
N TYR A 306 -10.22 -7.11 -5.77
CA TYR A 306 -10.39 -6.48 -4.46
C TYR A 306 -11.89 -6.30 -4.18
N TYR A 307 -12.23 -6.24 -2.90
CA TYR A 307 -13.54 -5.79 -2.46
C TYR A 307 -13.38 -4.88 -1.26
N ARG A 308 -14.37 -4.03 -1.02
CA ARG A 308 -14.43 -3.16 0.15
C ARG A 308 -15.80 -3.27 0.79
N ASN A 309 -15.83 -3.55 2.10
CA ASN A 309 -17.06 -3.50 2.88
C ASN A 309 -17.67 -2.09 2.85
N THR A 310 -18.98 -2.00 3.10
CA THR A 310 -19.68 -0.71 3.24
C THR A 310 -18.95 0.21 4.22
N ALA A 311 -18.83 1.48 3.85
CA ALA A 311 -18.29 2.53 4.72
C ALA A 311 -19.35 3.11 5.67
N SER A 312 -20.63 2.74 5.50
CA SER A 312 -21.74 3.16 6.36
C SER A 312 -21.79 2.28 7.60
N ALA A 313 -21.61 2.88 8.78
CA ALA A 313 -21.77 2.17 10.05
C ALA A 313 -23.20 1.65 10.25
N ALA A 314 -24.21 2.37 9.75
CA ALA A 314 -25.61 1.98 9.84
C ALA A 314 -25.88 0.71 9.00
N ASP A 315 -25.44 0.68 7.75
CA ASP A 315 -25.64 -0.46 6.85
C ASP A 315 -24.88 -1.69 7.37
N TYR A 316 -23.65 -1.47 7.86
CA TYR A 316 -22.82 -2.52 8.46
C TYR A 316 -23.52 -3.15 9.68
N ARG A 317 -24.09 -2.34 10.59
CA ARG A 317 -24.86 -2.83 11.74
C ARG A 317 -26.12 -3.57 11.31
N ALA A 318 -26.86 -3.04 10.33
CA ALA A 318 -28.09 -3.63 9.85
C ALA A 318 -27.85 -5.04 9.28
N ALA A 319 -26.86 -5.18 8.40
CA ALA A 319 -26.49 -6.47 7.82
C ALA A 319 -26.16 -7.52 8.90
N LEU A 320 -25.33 -7.15 9.88
CA LEU A 320 -24.89 -8.08 10.93
C LEU A 320 -25.99 -8.44 11.94
N ARG A 321 -26.92 -7.52 12.21
CA ARG A 321 -28.14 -7.82 12.99
C ARG A 321 -28.96 -8.90 12.31
N ASP A 322 -29.05 -8.84 10.99
CA ASP A 322 -29.84 -9.77 10.18
C ASP A 322 -29.03 -11.04 9.82
N ARG A 323 -27.88 -11.25 10.48
CA ARG A 323 -26.93 -12.38 10.29
C ARG A 323 -26.44 -12.52 8.85
N GLN A 324 -26.28 -11.41 8.15
CA GLN A 324 -25.73 -11.34 6.80
C GLN A 324 -24.37 -10.67 6.80
N LEU A 325 -23.52 -11.04 5.84
CA LEU A 325 -22.29 -10.29 5.61
C LEU A 325 -22.60 -8.88 5.09
N PRO A 326 -21.80 -7.86 5.47
CA PRO A 326 -21.99 -6.50 4.98
C PRO A 326 -21.91 -6.40 3.45
N ASP A 327 -22.62 -5.44 2.88
CA ASP A 327 -22.53 -5.11 1.46
C ASP A 327 -21.12 -4.70 1.05
N LYS A 328 -20.77 -5.01 -0.20
CA LYS A 328 -19.41 -4.83 -0.73
C LYS A 328 -19.44 -4.13 -2.09
N VAL A 329 -18.44 -3.28 -2.29
CA VAL A 329 -18.04 -2.81 -3.62
C VAL A 329 -16.94 -3.73 -4.11
N ILE A 330 -17.15 -4.40 -5.25
CA ILE A 330 -16.13 -5.23 -5.89
C ILE A 330 -15.40 -4.40 -6.94
N TYR A 331 -14.08 -4.55 -6.95
CA TYR A 331 -13.13 -3.90 -7.84
C TYR A 331 -12.54 -4.98 -8.74
N ARG A 332 -12.74 -4.88 -10.06
CA ARG A 332 -12.15 -5.80 -11.06
C ARG A 332 -11.33 -5.05 -12.10
N VAL A 333 -10.27 -5.72 -12.54
CA VAL A 333 -9.44 -5.28 -13.66
C VAL A 333 -10.03 -5.87 -14.94
N PRO A 334 -10.34 -5.05 -15.96
CA PRO A 334 -10.71 -5.56 -17.27
C PRO A 334 -9.58 -6.39 -17.90
N ALA A 335 -9.92 -7.42 -18.67
CA ALA A 335 -8.94 -8.39 -19.16
C ALA A 335 -7.88 -7.74 -20.06
N GLU A 336 -8.30 -6.79 -20.90
CA GLU A 336 -7.48 -5.99 -21.79
C GLU A 336 -6.48 -5.08 -21.05
N ARG A 337 -6.69 -4.82 -19.76
CA ARG A 337 -5.80 -3.99 -18.93
C ARG A 337 -4.86 -4.81 -18.02
N ALA A 338 -4.97 -6.14 -18.03
CA ALA A 338 -4.20 -7.00 -17.14
C ALA A 338 -2.68 -6.87 -17.37
N GLN A 339 -2.24 -6.84 -18.64
CA GLN A 339 -0.81 -6.70 -18.98
C GLN A 339 -0.24 -5.35 -18.51
N ALA A 340 -0.97 -4.25 -18.70
CA ALA A 340 -0.53 -2.93 -18.26
C ALA A 340 -0.49 -2.81 -16.72
N LEU A 341 -1.40 -3.49 -16.02
CA LEU A 341 -1.31 -3.65 -14.56
C LEU A 341 -0.08 -4.46 -14.14
N ASP A 342 0.28 -5.51 -14.87
CA ASP A 342 1.49 -6.29 -14.55
C ASP A 342 2.76 -5.47 -14.76
N VAL A 343 2.84 -4.66 -15.82
CA VAL A 343 3.91 -3.66 -16.01
C VAL A 343 3.93 -2.68 -14.84
N THR A 344 2.77 -2.15 -14.44
CA THR A 344 2.65 -1.24 -13.29
C THR A 344 3.17 -1.88 -12.00
N GLN A 345 2.77 -3.11 -11.71
CA GLN A 345 3.21 -3.87 -10.54
C GLN A 345 4.73 -4.12 -10.58
N SER A 346 5.27 -4.46 -11.74
CA SER A 346 6.72 -4.67 -11.92
C SER A 346 7.50 -3.39 -11.66
N LEU A 347 7.07 -2.28 -12.24
CA LEU A 347 7.70 -0.97 -12.02
C LEU A 347 7.57 -0.51 -10.56
N LEU A 348 6.47 -0.80 -9.87
CA LEU A 348 6.29 -0.44 -8.46
C LEU A 348 7.12 -1.31 -7.51
N CYS A 349 7.22 -2.62 -7.76
CA CYS A 349 7.84 -3.53 -6.81
C CYS A 349 9.33 -3.78 -7.06
N HIS A 350 9.79 -3.64 -8.31
CA HIS A 350 11.13 -4.06 -8.71
C HIS A 350 11.93 -2.96 -9.43
N HIS A 351 11.29 -1.83 -9.76
CA HIS A 351 11.86 -0.77 -10.61
C HIS A 351 12.38 -1.29 -11.96
N GLU A 352 11.90 -2.45 -12.38
CA GLU A 352 12.29 -3.12 -13.61
C GLU A 352 11.06 -3.59 -14.37
N VAL A 353 11.21 -3.72 -15.68
CA VAL A 353 10.18 -4.25 -16.58
C VAL A 353 10.85 -5.08 -17.68
N ALA A 354 10.23 -6.20 -18.04
CA ALA A 354 10.70 -7.00 -19.18
C ALA A 354 10.57 -6.20 -20.48
N ARG A 355 11.52 -6.36 -21.40
CA ARG A 355 11.58 -5.53 -22.61
C ARG A 355 10.41 -5.77 -23.56
N ASP A 356 9.89 -6.98 -23.56
CA ASP A 356 8.75 -7.43 -24.37
C ASP A 356 7.39 -7.14 -23.71
N ALA A 357 7.36 -6.75 -22.44
CA ALA A 357 6.10 -6.54 -21.71
C ALA A 357 5.30 -5.33 -22.22
N ALA A 358 5.97 -4.27 -22.68
CA ALA A 358 5.33 -3.11 -23.32
C ALA A 358 6.34 -2.37 -24.24
N PRO A 359 6.71 -2.95 -25.40
CA PRO A 359 7.89 -2.50 -26.17
C PRO A 359 7.86 -1.02 -26.56
N GLY A 360 6.74 -0.53 -27.11
CA GLY A 360 6.60 0.87 -27.51
C GLY A 360 6.71 1.85 -26.35
N PHE A 361 6.00 1.55 -25.25
CA PHE A 361 6.04 2.36 -24.03
C PHE A 361 7.44 2.40 -23.40
N CYS A 362 8.12 1.24 -23.32
CA CYS A 362 9.46 1.16 -22.77
C CYS A 362 10.50 1.91 -23.64
N GLU A 363 10.40 1.85 -24.96
CA GLU A 363 11.30 2.60 -25.84
C GLU A 363 11.10 4.11 -25.74
N GLU A 364 9.86 4.58 -25.59
CA GLU A 364 9.56 6.00 -25.32
C GLU A 364 10.23 6.46 -24.02
N LEU A 365 10.02 5.73 -22.92
CA LEU A 365 10.63 6.06 -21.63
C LEU A 365 12.17 6.01 -21.65
N ARG A 366 12.75 5.10 -22.43
CA ARG A 366 14.21 5.02 -22.63
C ARG A 366 14.73 6.22 -23.41
N HIS A 367 14.03 6.63 -24.47
CA HIS A 367 14.36 7.85 -25.22
C HIS A 367 14.30 9.09 -24.32
N ASP A 368 13.32 9.14 -23.41
CA ASP A 368 13.15 10.20 -22.42
C ASP A 368 14.16 10.14 -21.25
N GLY A 369 15.07 9.15 -21.21
CA GLY A 369 16.07 8.97 -20.15
C GLY A 369 15.50 8.50 -18.81
N LEU A 370 14.27 7.96 -18.79
CA LEU A 370 13.59 7.45 -17.60
C LEU A 370 13.85 5.96 -17.37
N LEU A 371 14.25 5.25 -18.43
CA LEU A 371 14.70 3.87 -18.37
C LEU A 371 16.14 3.72 -18.89
N GLU A 372 16.88 2.81 -18.27
CA GLU A 372 18.16 2.32 -18.77
C GLU A 372 18.07 0.84 -19.16
N THR A 373 18.89 0.46 -20.12
CA THR A 373 18.91 -0.89 -20.67
C THR A 373 19.81 -1.80 -19.83
N THR A 374 19.26 -2.89 -19.28
CA THR A 374 20.05 -3.97 -18.63
C THR A 374 20.17 -5.17 -19.58
N ALA A 375 20.80 -6.28 -19.18
CA ALA A 375 20.94 -7.46 -20.05
C ALA A 375 19.60 -8.03 -20.55
N HIS A 376 18.56 -8.06 -19.70
CA HIS A 376 17.28 -8.73 -19.99
C HIS A 376 16.05 -7.87 -19.72
N THR A 377 16.20 -6.74 -19.02
CA THR A 377 15.11 -5.86 -18.61
C THR A 377 15.41 -4.40 -18.99
N TYR A 378 14.44 -3.52 -18.78
CA TYR A 378 14.67 -2.11 -18.57
C TYR A 378 14.56 -1.81 -17.07
N ARG A 379 15.38 -0.87 -16.59
CA ARG A 379 15.40 -0.42 -15.20
C ARG A 379 15.12 1.08 -15.13
N LEU A 380 14.35 1.52 -14.14
CA LEU A 380 14.11 2.94 -13.89
C LEU A 380 15.41 3.64 -13.49
N THR A 381 15.69 4.77 -14.13
CA THR A 381 16.74 5.70 -13.69
C THR A 381 16.28 6.41 -12.40
N PRO A 382 17.17 7.09 -11.64
CA PRO A 382 16.75 7.87 -10.47
C PRO A 382 15.64 8.89 -10.79
N THR A 383 15.72 9.52 -11.97
CA THR A 383 14.67 10.42 -12.49
C THR A 383 13.38 9.66 -12.76
N GLY A 384 13.47 8.46 -13.36
CA GLY A 384 12.32 7.58 -13.59
C GLY A 384 11.62 7.16 -12.30
N VAL A 385 12.36 6.82 -11.25
CA VAL A 385 11.78 6.48 -9.94
C VAL A 385 11.07 7.70 -9.32
N ALA A 386 11.71 8.88 -9.34
CA ALA A 386 11.07 10.10 -8.84
C ALA A 386 9.76 10.41 -9.58
N GLN A 387 9.75 10.25 -10.90
CA GLN A 387 8.62 10.54 -11.79
C GLN A 387 7.65 9.35 -11.98
N LEU A 388 7.77 8.30 -11.16
CA LEU A 388 7.03 7.06 -11.36
C LEU A 388 5.50 7.26 -11.39
N SER A 389 4.95 8.17 -10.58
CA SER A 389 3.51 8.49 -10.63
C SER A 389 3.07 8.98 -12.01
N ALA A 390 3.79 9.91 -12.62
CA ALA A 390 3.49 10.41 -13.96
C ALA A 390 3.66 9.33 -15.06
N ILE A 391 4.65 8.45 -14.91
CA ILE A 391 4.88 7.31 -15.81
C ILE A 391 3.68 6.35 -15.76
N LEU A 392 3.20 6.00 -14.57
CA LEU A 392 2.06 5.09 -14.38
C LEU A 392 0.75 5.71 -14.88
N ASP A 393 0.55 7.02 -14.66
CA ASP A 393 -0.61 7.75 -15.19
C ASP A 393 -0.62 7.79 -16.73
N ARG A 394 0.55 7.92 -17.36
CA ARG A 394 0.68 7.83 -18.82
C ARG A 394 0.33 6.43 -19.32
N LEU A 395 0.88 5.39 -18.70
CA LEU A 395 0.58 3.99 -19.05
C LEU A 395 -0.92 3.71 -18.93
N HIS A 396 -1.54 4.17 -17.83
CA HIS A 396 -2.97 4.03 -17.61
C HIS A 396 -3.79 4.72 -18.69
N ARG A 397 -3.46 5.98 -19.05
CA ARG A 397 -4.16 6.70 -20.12
C ARG A 397 -4.01 6.04 -21.49
N GLN A 398 -2.83 5.52 -21.83
CA GLN A 398 -2.60 4.77 -23.07
C GLN A 398 -3.46 3.50 -23.11
N ALA A 399 -3.52 2.75 -22.01
CA ALA A 399 -4.31 1.52 -21.90
C ALA A 399 -5.83 1.78 -21.94
N VAL A 400 -6.30 2.95 -21.49
CA VAL A 400 -7.71 3.34 -21.58
C VAL A 400 -8.07 3.92 -22.96
N SER A 401 -7.17 4.68 -23.59
CA SER A 401 -7.43 5.35 -24.87
C SER A 401 -7.33 4.42 -26.08
N GLY A 402 -6.64 3.27 -25.94
CA GLY A 402 -6.57 2.24 -26.97
C GLY A 402 -7.92 1.62 -27.37
N ASP A 403 -8.99 1.87 -26.61
CA ASP A 403 -10.36 1.43 -26.91
C ASP A 403 -11.03 2.21 -28.06
N ASP A 404 -10.53 3.39 -28.44
CA ASP A 404 -11.24 4.28 -29.39
C ASP A 404 -10.82 4.14 -30.87
N HIS A 405 -9.89 3.24 -31.20
CA HIS A 405 -9.45 3.00 -32.60
C HIS A 405 -9.79 1.59 -33.13
N GLY A 406 -10.64 0.85 -32.39
CA GLY A 406 -11.02 -0.53 -32.69
C GLY A 406 -12.39 -0.77 -33.32
N THR A 407 -13.12 0.27 -33.76
CA THR A 407 -14.43 0.07 -34.42
C THR A 407 -14.68 1.04 -35.58
N THR A 408 -13.78 1.05 -36.58
CA THR A 408 -14.17 1.48 -37.93
C THR A 408 -14.19 0.25 -38.82
N GLN A 409 -15.15 -0.65 -38.58
CA GLN A 409 -15.45 -1.70 -39.55
C GLN A 409 -16.08 -1.07 -40.79
N ASN A 410 -15.34 -1.21 -41.89
CA ASN A 410 -15.78 -1.16 -43.27
C ASN A 410 -17.24 -1.61 -43.46
N HIS A 411 -18.16 -0.64 -43.59
CA HIS A 411 -19.35 -0.83 -44.42
C HIS A 411 -19.05 -0.32 -45.82
N VAL A 412 -18.33 -1.15 -46.58
CA VAL A 412 -18.34 -1.07 -48.03
C VAL A 412 -19.71 -1.54 -48.51
N ARG A 413 -20.49 -0.59 -49.04
CA ARG A 413 -21.70 -0.80 -49.83
C ARG A 413 -21.50 -1.95 -50.83
N ARG A 414 -22.35 -2.96 -50.76
CA ARG A 414 -22.73 -3.79 -51.91
C ARG A 414 -24.16 -3.45 -52.27
N ASP A 415 -24.29 -2.57 -53.27
CA ASP A 415 -25.46 -2.49 -54.14
C ASP A 415 -24.96 -2.65 -55.57
N ARG A 416 -25.12 -3.85 -56.12
CA ARG A 416 -25.46 -4.15 -57.52
C ARG A 416 -26.06 -5.54 -57.58
#